data_AF-A0A839H697-F1
#
_entry.id   AF-A0A839H697-F1
#
_cell.length_a   1.000
_cell.length_b   1.000
_cell.length_c   1.000
_cell.angle_alpha   90.00
_cell.angle_beta   90.00
_cell.angle_gamma   90.00
#
_symmetry.space_group_name_H-M   'P 1'
#
loop_
_entity.id
_entity.type
_entity.pdbx_description
1 polymer ?
#
loop_
_entity_poly.entity_id
_entity_poly.type
_entity_poly.pdbx_seq_one_letter_code
_entity_poly.pdbx_strand_id
1 'polypeptide(L)'
;MSTLQQSTDATPRKLTVATAWLDGCSGCHMSFLDLDERLLALAELIDVVYSPLVDAKQLPEQVDLGILEGAVSNENDLQQARLFRQHCKVLISLGDCAVTGNVPAMRNTFPLKAVFERAYYENVTQRPGVIPTIEVPALLTYVQPLHAVVPVDIFIPGCPPRADAIYTILADLLAGKTPDPNAVTRFGA
;
A
#
# COMPACT_ATOMS: atom_id res chain seq x y z
N MET A 1 38.88 -21.54 36.94
CA MET A 1 39.00 -20.54 35.86
C MET A 1 38.42 -21.14 34.58
N SER A 2 37.09 -21.13 34.45
CA SER A 2 36.41 -21.54 33.22
C SER A 2 35.65 -20.33 32.71
N THR A 3 36.32 -19.56 31.87
CA THR A 3 35.75 -18.45 31.11
C THR A 3 34.84 -19.05 30.06
N LEU A 4 33.53 -19.11 30.32
CA LEU A 4 32.54 -19.44 29.29
C LEU A 4 32.29 -18.17 28.47
N GLN A 5 32.76 -18.25 27.22
CA GLN A 5 32.52 -17.32 26.12
C GLN A 5 31.03 -16.96 26.00
N GLN A 6 30.73 -15.66 26.00
CA GLN A 6 29.45 -15.14 25.52
C GLN A 6 29.39 -15.33 24.01
N SER A 7 28.47 -16.18 23.55
CA SER A 7 28.07 -16.27 22.15
C SER A 7 27.29 -15.01 21.77
N THR A 8 27.88 -14.18 20.91
CA THR A 8 27.19 -13.09 20.23
C THR A 8 26.41 -13.65 19.05
N ASP A 9 25.30 -14.32 19.32
CA ASP A 9 24.36 -14.74 18.28
C ASP A 9 23.33 -13.63 18.07
N ALA A 10 23.79 -12.52 17.48
CA ALA A 10 22.90 -11.43 17.09
C ALA A 10 22.32 -11.79 15.73
N THR A 11 21.12 -12.39 15.72
CA THR A 11 20.33 -12.56 14.50
C THR A 11 20.26 -11.21 13.79
N PRO A 12 20.62 -11.12 12.49
CA PRO A 12 20.59 -9.87 11.77
C PRO A 12 19.19 -9.25 11.86
N ARG A 13 19.14 -7.95 12.13
CA ARG A 13 17.88 -7.21 12.34
C ARG A 13 17.02 -7.30 11.08
N LYS A 14 15.82 -7.88 11.20
CA LYS A 14 14.82 -7.86 10.13
C LYS A 14 14.38 -6.43 9.80
N LEU A 15 14.15 -6.15 8.52
CA LEU A 15 13.60 -4.86 8.10
C LEU A 15 12.11 -4.80 8.46
N THR A 16 11.68 -3.71 9.11
CA THR A 16 10.27 -3.54 9.45
C THR A 16 9.50 -3.04 8.23
N VAL A 17 8.42 -3.74 7.88
CA VAL A 17 7.58 -3.45 6.72
C VAL A 17 6.16 -3.16 7.20
N ALA A 18 5.58 -2.07 6.70
CA ALA A 18 4.17 -1.76 6.86
C ALA A 18 3.49 -1.69 5.49
N THR A 19 2.28 -2.23 5.38
CA THR A 19 1.47 -2.15 4.18
C THR A 19 0.05 -1.70 4.49
N ALA A 20 -0.62 -1.04 3.54
CA ALA A 20 -2.03 -0.71 3.68
C ALA A 20 -2.75 -0.63 2.33
N TRP A 21 -4.07 -0.77 2.41
CA TRP A 21 -5.00 -0.55 1.30
C TRP A 21 -5.62 0.83 1.45
N LEU A 22 -5.45 1.67 0.43
CA LEU A 22 -6.25 2.88 0.25
C LEU A 22 -7.45 2.53 -0.67
N ASP A 23 -7.80 3.38 -1.63
CA ASP A 23 -8.82 3.08 -2.64
C ASP A 23 -8.27 2.14 -3.73
N GLY A 24 -8.23 0.85 -3.40
CA GLY A 24 -7.72 -0.22 -4.25
C GLY A 24 -8.60 -1.47 -4.18
N CYS A 25 -8.33 -2.43 -5.06
CA CYS A 25 -9.09 -3.68 -5.14
C CYS A 25 -8.48 -4.84 -4.34
N SER A 26 -7.48 -4.59 -3.49
CA SER A 26 -6.59 -5.58 -2.83
C SER A 26 -5.69 -6.39 -3.78
N GLY A 27 -5.80 -6.17 -5.09
CA GLY A 27 -5.10 -6.97 -6.11
C GLY A 27 -3.57 -6.88 -6.01
N CYS A 28 -3.00 -5.76 -5.56
CA CYS A 28 -1.54 -5.68 -5.44
C CYS A 28 -1.04 -6.45 -4.22
N HIS A 29 -1.82 -6.52 -3.13
CA HIS A 29 -1.51 -7.42 -2.03
C HIS A 29 -1.68 -8.88 -2.43
N MET A 30 -2.68 -9.22 -3.25
CA MET A 30 -2.80 -10.58 -3.77
C MET A 30 -1.59 -10.95 -4.63
N SER A 31 -1.13 -10.06 -5.51
CA SER A 31 0.10 -10.33 -6.26
C SER A 31 1.37 -10.36 -5.41
N PHE A 32 1.39 -9.69 -4.25
CA PHE A 32 2.45 -9.88 -3.25
C PHE A 32 2.35 -11.27 -2.59
N LEU A 33 1.14 -11.80 -2.39
CA LEU A 33 0.95 -13.16 -1.88
C LEU A 33 1.24 -14.24 -2.93
N ASP A 34 1.10 -13.93 -4.23
CA ASP A 34 1.53 -14.77 -5.37
C ASP A 34 3.08 -14.91 -5.48
N LEU A 35 3.82 -14.47 -4.46
CA LEU A 35 5.22 -14.84 -4.26
C LEU A 35 5.38 -16.32 -3.87
N ASP A 36 4.28 -16.98 -3.46
CA ASP A 36 4.20 -18.39 -3.11
C ASP A 36 5.26 -18.79 -2.06
N GLU A 37 6.07 -19.81 -2.32
CA GLU A 37 7.10 -20.28 -1.39
C GLU A 37 8.18 -19.21 -1.07
N ARG A 38 8.34 -18.19 -1.94
CA ARG A 38 9.30 -17.10 -1.69
C ARG A 38 8.88 -16.22 -0.51
N LEU A 39 7.60 -16.26 -0.10
CA LEU A 39 7.15 -15.60 1.12
C LEU A 39 7.85 -16.16 2.36
N LEU A 40 8.15 -17.45 2.39
CA LEU A 40 8.84 -18.07 3.53
C LEU A 40 10.25 -17.52 3.68
N ALA A 41 10.99 -17.42 2.57
CA ALA A 41 12.31 -16.80 2.56
C ALA A 41 12.23 -15.31 2.89
N LEU A 42 11.21 -14.60 2.39
CA LEU A 42 11.02 -13.19 2.70
C LEU A 42 10.72 -12.97 4.19
N ALA A 43 9.93 -13.84 4.82
CA ALA A 43 9.59 -13.78 6.24
C ALA A 43 10.80 -13.97 7.18
N GLU A 44 11.90 -14.55 6.69
CA GLU A 44 13.17 -14.60 7.43
C GLU A 44 13.88 -13.23 7.43
N LEU A 45 13.60 -12.37 6.45
CA LEU A 45 14.30 -11.10 6.22
C LEU A 45 13.50 -9.86 6.64
N ILE A 46 12.17 -9.95 6.62
CA ILE A 46 11.27 -8.84 6.98
C ILE A 46 10.40 -9.17 8.18
N ASP A 47 10.01 -8.12 8.89
CA ASP A 47 9.00 -8.16 9.95
C ASP A 47 7.81 -7.28 9.54
N VAL A 48 6.65 -7.88 9.33
CA VAL A 48 5.44 -7.16 8.90
C VAL A 48 4.72 -6.62 10.13
N VAL A 49 5.00 -5.37 10.46
CA VAL A 49 4.57 -4.73 11.72
C VAL A 49 3.18 -4.09 11.65
N TYR A 50 2.68 -3.84 10.43
CA TYR A 50 1.35 -3.28 10.19
C TYR A 50 0.90 -3.68 8.78
N SER A 51 -0.24 -4.32 8.65
CA SER A 51 -0.78 -4.76 7.36
C SER A 51 -2.23 -5.21 7.53
N PRO A 52 -3.08 -5.13 6.49
CA PRO A 52 -4.33 -5.88 6.44
C PRO A 52 -4.16 -7.40 6.62
N LEU A 53 -2.93 -7.91 6.43
CA LEU A 53 -2.57 -9.32 6.60
C LEU A 53 -2.16 -9.70 8.04
N VAL A 54 -2.08 -8.74 8.96
CA VAL A 54 -1.73 -8.97 10.37
C VAL A 54 -2.73 -8.25 11.29
N ASP A 55 -2.77 -8.65 12.57
CA ASP A 55 -3.75 -8.10 13.51
C ASP A 55 -3.39 -6.71 14.07
N ALA A 56 -2.17 -6.22 13.81
CA ALA A 56 -1.71 -4.93 14.29
C ALA A 56 -2.61 -3.78 13.81
N LYS A 57 -3.17 -3.01 14.76
CA LYS A 57 -4.10 -1.90 14.47
C LYS A 57 -3.43 -0.52 14.50
N GLN A 58 -2.20 -0.43 14.98
CA GLN A 58 -1.45 0.82 15.09
C GLN A 58 -0.16 0.72 14.28
N LEU A 59 0.07 1.71 13.41
CA LEU A 59 1.32 1.84 12.68
C LEU A 59 2.42 2.32 13.64
N PRO A 60 3.54 1.59 13.81
CA PRO A 60 4.65 2.05 14.64
C PRO A 60 5.21 3.40 14.17
N GLU A 61 5.78 4.19 15.07
CA GLU A 61 6.32 5.54 14.76
C GLU A 61 7.50 5.52 13.78
N GLN A 62 8.22 4.39 13.70
CA GLN A 62 9.36 4.23 12.80
C GLN A 62 9.29 2.87 12.12
N VAL A 63 9.16 2.90 10.80
CA VAL A 63 9.13 1.72 9.93
C VAL A 63 10.15 1.89 8.82
N ASP A 64 10.92 0.84 8.50
CA ASP A 64 11.93 0.95 7.46
C ASP A 64 11.31 1.09 6.07
N LEU A 65 10.24 0.33 5.79
CA LEU A 65 9.57 0.31 4.50
C LEU A 65 8.05 0.38 4.64
N GLY A 66 7.45 1.42 4.07
CA GLY A 66 6.01 1.54 3.87
C GLY A 66 5.61 1.19 2.44
N ILE A 67 4.55 0.42 2.26
CA ILE A 67 4.00 0.05 0.95
C ILE A 67 2.51 0.40 0.94
N LEU A 68 2.14 1.35 0.09
CA LEU A 68 0.74 1.74 -0.07
C LEU A 68 0.25 1.33 -1.45
N GLU A 69 -0.81 0.53 -1.49
CA GLU A 69 -1.61 0.33 -2.70
C GLU A 69 -2.89 1.16 -2.67
N GLY A 70 -3.49 1.35 -3.84
CA GLY A 70 -4.73 2.10 -3.99
C GLY A 70 -4.53 3.61 -4.11
N ALA A 71 -5.53 4.27 -4.68
CA ALA A 71 -5.56 5.71 -4.84
C ALA A 71 -6.03 6.40 -3.55
N VAL A 72 -5.94 7.73 -3.50
CA VAL A 72 -6.43 8.53 -2.36
C VAL A 72 -7.78 9.11 -2.72
N SER A 73 -8.85 8.57 -2.13
CA SER A 73 -10.23 8.85 -2.55
C SER A 73 -11.11 9.48 -1.48
N ASN A 74 -10.73 9.32 -0.21
CA ASN A 74 -11.48 9.78 0.95
C ASN A 74 -10.54 10.34 2.05
N GLU A 75 -11.12 10.93 3.09
CA GLU A 75 -10.37 11.53 4.19
C GLU A 75 -9.50 10.53 4.97
N ASN A 76 -9.98 9.30 5.16
CA ASN A 76 -9.21 8.25 5.83
C ASN A 76 -8.00 7.82 4.98
N ASP A 77 -8.15 7.68 3.65
CA ASP A 77 -7.03 7.37 2.77
C ASP A 77 -5.95 8.47 2.86
N LEU A 78 -6.37 9.74 2.86
CA LEU A 78 -5.47 10.87 2.98
C LEU A 78 -4.72 10.89 4.32
N GLN A 79 -5.42 10.56 5.42
CA GLN A 79 -4.81 10.43 6.74
C GLN A 79 -3.82 9.27 6.78
N GLN A 80 -4.18 8.11 6.24
CA GLN A 80 -3.28 6.95 6.15
C GLN A 80 -2.04 7.26 5.32
N ALA A 81 -2.18 7.89 4.15
CA ALA A 81 -1.05 8.27 3.32
C ALA A 81 -0.06 9.19 4.06
N ARG A 82 -0.58 10.20 4.78
CA ARG A 82 0.24 11.12 5.59
C ARG A 82 0.92 10.41 6.76
N LEU A 83 0.21 9.53 7.45
CA LEU A 83 0.72 8.76 8.57
C LEU A 83 1.86 7.84 8.13
N PHE A 84 1.66 7.09 7.04
CA PHE A 84 2.71 6.28 6.43
C PHE A 84 3.92 7.11 6.04
N ARG A 85 3.71 8.25 5.38
CA ARG A 85 4.83 9.10 4.99
C ARG A 85 5.63 9.60 6.20
N GLN A 86 4.95 9.93 7.29
CA GLN A 86 5.60 10.39 8.53
C GLN A 86 6.41 9.29 9.20
N HIS A 87 5.91 8.04 9.21
CA HIS A 87 6.51 6.95 9.97
C HIS A 87 7.50 6.09 9.16
N CYS A 88 7.36 6.06 7.84
CA CYS A 88 8.15 5.19 6.98
C CYS A 88 9.38 5.92 6.42
N LYS A 89 10.55 5.31 6.54
CA LYS A 89 11.80 5.83 5.96
C LYS A 89 11.74 5.82 4.43
N VAL A 90 11.32 4.69 3.85
CA VAL A 90 11.06 4.53 2.41
C VAL A 90 9.58 4.27 2.21
N LEU A 91 8.95 4.95 1.25
CA LEU A 91 7.56 4.77 0.88
C LEU A 91 7.43 4.34 -0.59
N ILE A 92 6.79 3.20 -0.80
CA ILE A 92 6.47 2.63 -2.11
C ILE A 92 5.02 2.94 -2.48
N SER A 93 4.81 3.42 -3.70
CA SER A 93 3.52 3.44 -4.38
C SER A 93 3.37 2.17 -5.21
N LEU A 94 2.51 1.25 -4.76
CA LEU A 94 2.33 -0.07 -5.36
C LEU A 94 1.05 -0.11 -6.20
N GLY A 95 1.24 -0.36 -7.49
CA GLY A 95 0.18 -0.56 -8.48
C GLY A 95 -0.42 0.71 -9.08
N ASP A 96 -1.07 0.57 -10.23
CA ASP A 96 -1.51 1.70 -11.05
C ASP A 96 -2.52 2.61 -10.35
N CYS A 97 -3.33 2.07 -9.42
CA CYS A 97 -4.20 2.90 -8.58
C CYS A 97 -3.39 3.88 -7.72
N ALA A 98 -2.33 3.42 -7.05
CA ALA A 98 -1.50 4.29 -6.24
C ALA A 98 -0.63 5.22 -7.10
N VAL A 99 -0.12 4.72 -8.23
CA VAL A 99 0.79 5.47 -9.11
C VAL A 99 0.06 6.53 -9.93
N THR A 100 -1.14 6.24 -10.43
CA THR A 100 -1.86 7.09 -11.41
C THR A 100 -3.33 7.36 -11.09
N GLY A 101 -3.89 6.75 -10.04
CA GLY A 101 -5.32 6.80 -9.72
C GLY A 101 -6.16 5.74 -10.42
N ASN A 102 -5.80 5.34 -11.65
CA ASN A 102 -6.37 4.27 -12.48
C ASN A 102 -7.92 4.15 -12.41
N VAL A 103 -8.47 2.95 -12.20
CA VAL A 103 -9.92 2.66 -12.25
C VAL A 103 -10.72 3.53 -11.25
N PRO A 104 -10.30 3.67 -9.98
CA PRO A 104 -10.97 4.60 -9.06
C PRO A 104 -11.09 6.04 -9.58
N ALA A 105 -10.04 6.54 -10.25
CA ALA A 105 -10.01 7.89 -10.80
C ALA A 105 -10.95 8.11 -12.00
N MET A 106 -11.54 7.07 -12.59
CA MET A 106 -12.54 7.22 -13.64
C MET A 106 -13.75 8.07 -13.19
N ARG A 107 -14.07 8.05 -11.88
CA ARG A 107 -15.16 8.88 -11.33
C ARG A 107 -14.88 10.39 -11.40
N ASN A 108 -13.63 10.81 -11.59
CA ASN A 108 -13.24 12.23 -11.64
C ASN A 108 -13.83 12.99 -12.82
N THR A 109 -14.32 12.27 -13.84
CA THR A 109 -15.05 12.88 -14.98
C THR A 109 -16.46 13.32 -14.63
N PHE A 110 -16.98 12.89 -13.47
CA PHE A 110 -18.30 13.23 -12.98
C PHE A 110 -18.23 14.12 -11.73
N PRO A 111 -19.18 15.05 -11.54
CA PRO A 111 -19.35 15.71 -10.26
C PRO A 111 -19.60 14.67 -9.15
N LEU A 112 -18.96 14.85 -7.99
CA LEU A 112 -19.09 13.91 -6.86
C LEU A 112 -20.55 13.65 -6.46
N LYS A 113 -21.41 14.68 -6.55
CA LYS A 113 -22.85 14.55 -6.31
C LYS A 113 -23.50 13.49 -7.21
N ALA A 114 -23.16 13.46 -8.51
CA ALA A 114 -23.72 12.50 -9.46
C ALA A 114 -23.29 11.06 -9.13
N VAL A 115 -22.08 10.87 -8.58
CA VAL A 115 -21.59 9.56 -8.11
C VAL A 115 -22.45 9.06 -6.95
N PHE A 116 -22.75 9.93 -5.98
CA PHE A 116 -23.64 9.60 -4.85
C PHE A 116 -25.09 9.35 -5.29
N GLU A 117 -25.64 10.17 -6.19
CA GLU A 117 -26.98 9.98 -6.76
C GLU A 117 -27.09 8.62 -7.44
N ARG A 118 -26.09 8.26 -8.26
CA ARG A 118 -26.04 6.97 -8.93
C ARG A 118 -26.04 5.81 -7.93
N ALA A 119 -25.25 5.88 -6.87
CA ALA A 119 -25.09 4.77 -5.91
C ALA A 119 -26.26 4.66 -4.91
N TYR A 120 -26.71 5.78 -4.34
CA TYR A 120 -27.60 5.81 -3.16
C TYR A 120 -29.01 6.36 -3.44
N TYR A 121 -29.32 6.73 -4.69
CA TYR A 121 -30.66 7.12 -5.11
C TYR A 121 -31.16 6.25 -6.26
N GLU A 122 -30.40 6.14 -7.34
CA GLU A 122 -30.85 5.48 -8.56
C GLU A 122 -30.80 3.94 -8.50
N ASN A 123 -29.71 3.37 -7.99
CA ASN A 123 -29.49 1.91 -7.98
C ASN A 123 -29.78 1.25 -6.63
N VAL A 124 -30.16 2.03 -5.63
CA VAL A 124 -30.34 1.52 -4.27
C VAL A 124 -31.66 0.75 -4.17
N THR A 125 -31.63 -0.42 -3.56
CA THR A 125 -32.82 -1.25 -3.33
C THR A 125 -33.37 -1.10 -1.92
N GLN A 126 -32.62 -0.50 -0.99
CA GLN A 126 -32.98 -0.32 0.40
C GLN A 126 -32.68 1.10 0.90
N ARG A 127 -33.64 1.72 1.61
CA ARG A 127 -33.53 3.09 2.16
C ARG A 127 -33.12 4.13 1.10
N PRO A 128 -33.93 4.29 0.03
CA PRO A 128 -33.58 5.20 -1.06
C PRO A 128 -33.44 6.64 -0.58
N GLY A 129 -32.41 7.31 -1.09
CA GLY A 129 -32.16 8.72 -0.86
C GLY A 129 -31.47 9.09 0.44
N VAL A 130 -30.88 8.11 1.13
CA VAL A 130 -30.02 8.32 2.30
C VAL A 130 -28.56 8.07 1.91
N ILE A 131 -27.75 9.12 1.92
CA ILE A 131 -26.29 9.01 1.79
C ILE A 131 -25.72 8.62 3.16
N PRO A 132 -24.88 7.56 3.27
CA PRO A 132 -24.21 7.23 4.51
C PRO A 132 -23.22 8.32 4.92
N THR A 133 -23.37 8.85 6.14
CA THR A 133 -22.49 9.90 6.70
C THR A 133 -22.04 9.62 8.13
N ILE A 134 -22.52 8.53 8.75
CA ILE A 134 -22.20 8.17 10.14
C ILE A 134 -21.12 7.10 10.10
N GLU A 135 -19.98 7.36 10.75
CA GLU A 135 -18.81 6.44 10.82
C GLU A 135 -18.22 6.02 9.46
N VAL A 136 -18.51 6.80 8.41
CA VAL A 136 -17.96 6.61 7.06
C VAL A 136 -17.19 7.87 6.68
N PRO A 137 -15.93 7.76 6.21
CA PRO A 137 -15.13 8.92 5.84
C PRO A 137 -15.73 9.63 4.62
N ALA A 138 -15.63 10.96 4.60
CA ALA A 138 -16.08 11.72 3.44
C ALA A 138 -15.18 11.45 2.23
N LEU A 139 -15.80 11.29 1.05
CA LEU A 139 -15.06 11.21 -0.21
C LEU A 139 -14.43 12.57 -0.53
N LEU A 140 -13.18 12.54 -0.99
CA LEU A 140 -12.55 13.69 -1.62
C LEU A 140 -13.25 14.01 -2.95
N THR A 141 -13.21 15.28 -3.33
CA THR A 141 -13.77 15.75 -4.61
C THR A 141 -13.20 14.96 -5.78
N TYR A 142 -11.87 14.78 -5.80
CA TYR A 142 -11.15 14.01 -6.80
C TYR A 142 -10.37 12.88 -6.14
N VAL A 143 -10.36 11.73 -6.80
CA VAL A 143 -9.40 10.66 -6.53
C VAL A 143 -8.04 11.12 -7.04
N GLN A 144 -7.01 10.95 -6.21
CA GLN A 144 -5.65 11.40 -6.51
C GLN A 144 -4.67 10.23 -6.42
N PRO A 145 -3.61 10.22 -7.25
CA PRO A 145 -2.51 9.29 -7.04
C PRO A 145 -1.77 9.64 -5.74
N LEU A 146 -1.09 8.67 -5.16
CA LEU A 146 -0.43 8.81 -3.85
C LEU A 146 0.60 9.94 -3.83
N HIS A 147 1.39 10.07 -4.89
CA HIS A 147 2.44 11.09 -4.99
C HIS A 147 1.91 12.52 -5.08
N ALA A 148 0.61 12.72 -5.37
CA ALA A 148 0.00 14.04 -5.35
C ALA A 148 -0.29 14.53 -3.93
N VAL A 149 -0.35 13.63 -2.93
CA VAL A 149 -0.67 14.00 -1.54
C VAL A 149 0.50 13.86 -0.57
N VAL A 150 1.47 12.99 -0.86
CA VAL A 150 2.69 12.79 -0.06
C VAL A 150 3.89 12.45 -0.95
N PRO A 151 5.13 12.79 -0.57
CA PRO A 151 6.32 12.34 -1.29
C PRO A 151 6.45 10.81 -1.31
N VAL A 152 6.72 10.24 -2.48
CA VAL A 152 6.92 8.79 -2.69
C VAL A 152 8.33 8.55 -3.19
N ASP A 153 8.99 7.50 -2.68
CA ASP A 153 10.38 7.21 -3.02
C ASP A 153 10.50 6.26 -4.21
N ILE A 154 9.58 5.28 -4.32
CA ILE A 154 9.61 4.22 -5.34
C ILE A 154 8.21 3.99 -5.90
N PHE A 155 8.12 3.82 -7.22
CA PHE A 155 6.87 3.55 -7.94
C PHE A 155 6.95 2.16 -8.58
N ILE A 156 5.94 1.33 -8.34
CA ILE A 156 5.85 -0.02 -8.93
C ILE A 156 4.55 -0.10 -9.73
N PRO A 157 4.56 0.21 -11.03
CA PRO A 157 3.35 0.16 -11.87
C PRO A 157 2.88 -1.27 -12.18
N GLY A 158 1.61 -1.38 -12.55
CA GLY A 158 0.88 -2.62 -12.86
C GLY A 158 -0.46 -2.72 -12.13
N CYS A 159 -1.41 -3.47 -12.67
CA CYS A 159 -2.77 -3.59 -12.10
C CYS A 159 -3.26 -5.06 -12.03
N PRO A 160 -2.66 -5.90 -11.15
CA PRO A 160 -1.57 -5.59 -10.22
C PRO A 160 -0.17 -5.73 -10.86
N PRO A 161 0.88 -5.16 -10.25
CA PRO A 161 2.27 -5.45 -10.63
C PRO A 161 2.56 -6.93 -10.49
N ARG A 162 3.36 -7.52 -11.39
CA ARG A 162 3.69 -8.96 -11.34
C ARG A 162 4.46 -9.30 -10.06
N ALA A 163 4.17 -10.47 -9.47
CA ALA A 163 4.83 -10.96 -8.27
C ALA A 163 6.37 -10.92 -8.37
N ASP A 164 6.93 -11.31 -9.51
CA ASP A 164 8.38 -11.27 -9.75
C ASP A 164 8.96 -9.86 -9.68
N ALA A 165 8.24 -8.86 -10.20
CA ALA A 165 8.69 -7.47 -10.15
C ALA A 165 8.69 -6.94 -8.71
N ILE A 166 7.63 -7.26 -7.95
CA ILE A 166 7.55 -6.96 -6.52
C ILE A 166 8.73 -7.62 -5.79
N TYR A 167 8.98 -8.92 -6.03
CA TYR A 167 10.08 -9.65 -5.42
C TYR A 167 11.43 -9.00 -5.69
N THR A 168 11.74 -8.70 -6.96
CA THR A 168 13.04 -8.13 -7.34
C THR A 168 13.28 -6.79 -6.65
N ILE A 169 12.28 -5.93 -6.60
CA ILE A 169 12.40 -4.61 -5.97
C ILE A 169 12.62 -4.75 -4.46
N LEU A 170 11.86 -5.63 -3.80
CA LEU A 170 12.05 -5.90 -2.37
C LEU A 170 13.42 -6.53 -2.08
N ALA A 171 13.87 -7.47 -2.90
CA ALA A 171 15.16 -8.12 -2.76
C ALA A 171 16.32 -7.13 -2.92
N ASP A 172 16.24 -6.20 -3.88
CA ASP A 172 17.25 -5.15 -4.05
C ASP A 172 17.29 -4.21 -2.84
N LEU A 173 16.14 -3.82 -2.30
CA LEU A 173 16.06 -3.01 -1.07
C LEU A 173 16.64 -3.75 0.14
N LEU A 174 16.31 -5.03 0.32
CA LEU A 174 16.87 -5.89 1.36
C LEU A 174 18.39 -6.03 1.25
N ALA A 175 18.93 -6.01 0.02
CA ALA A 175 20.36 -6.04 -0.27
C ALA A 175 21.05 -4.67 -0.16
N GLY A 176 20.33 -3.61 0.23
CA GLY A 176 20.86 -2.25 0.33
C GLY A 176 21.15 -1.58 -1.02
N LYS A 177 20.59 -2.10 -2.11
CA LYS A 177 20.69 -1.51 -3.44
C LYS A 177 19.54 -0.55 -3.69
N THR A 178 19.77 0.42 -4.58
CA THR A 178 18.69 1.25 -5.13
C THR A 178 18.00 0.46 -6.25
N PRO A 179 16.71 0.09 -6.11
CA PRO A 179 16.01 -0.64 -7.15
C PRO A 179 15.76 0.24 -8.38
N ASP A 180 15.72 -0.37 -9.57
CA ASP A 180 15.24 0.25 -10.81
C ASP A 180 13.91 -0.38 -11.23
N PRO A 181 12.76 0.22 -10.85
CA PRO A 181 11.46 -0.31 -11.24
C PRO A 181 11.25 -0.41 -12.75
N ASN A 182 11.89 0.44 -13.56
CA ASN A 182 11.71 0.42 -15.02
C ASN A 182 12.36 -0.81 -15.67
N ALA A 183 13.32 -1.44 -15.00
CA ALA A 183 13.94 -2.67 -15.48
C ALA A 183 13.00 -3.87 -15.39
N VAL A 184 12.03 -3.84 -14.47
CA VAL A 184 11.16 -5.00 -14.14
C VAL A 184 9.66 -4.73 -14.28
N THR A 185 9.26 -3.48 -14.52
CA THR A 185 7.85 -3.10 -14.71
C THR A 185 7.66 -2.31 -16.00
N ARG A 186 6.42 -2.31 -16.52
CA ARG A 186 5.99 -1.50 -17.65
C ARG A 186 4.56 -1.05 -17.42
N PHE A 187 4.23 0.19 -17.77
CA PHE A 187 2.85 0.67 -17.74
C PHE A 187 2.00 -0.09 -18.76
N GLY A 188 0.84 -0.60 -18.33
CA GLY A 188 -0.14 -1.29 -19.18
C GLY A 188 0.24 -2.71 -19.61
N ALA A 189 1.22 -3.34 -18.95
CA ALA A 189 1.64 -4.73 -19.20
C ALA A 189 0.93 -5.76 -18.31
#